data_AF-A0A1G3M343-F1
#
_entry.id   AF-A0A1G3M343-F1
#
_cell.length_a   1.000
_cell.length_b   1.000
_cell.length_c   1.000
_cell.angle_alpha   90.00
_cell.angle_beta   90.00
_cell.angle_gamma   90.00
#
_symmetry.space_group_name_H-M   'P 1'
#
loop_
_entity.id
_entity.type
_entity.pdbx_description
1 polymer ?
#
loop_
_entity_poly.entity_id
_entity_poly.type
_entity_poly.pdbx_seq_one_letter_code
_entity_poly.pdbx_strand_id
1 'polypeptide(L)'
;MKVYKAANREKILEQKRQERVRDKEIIAARNAKYYVDNKEKRSAKQRSWYERNKESVKARAKAWADANPERAKATKRKNKLSRPETVKAEYQRNKHQYFARAASRRVTVKQATPVRADQNEIAEMFIIAGKLNSFFTKPVVHVDHVVPLNSKLVCGLHTPANLQILSAKANLAKRNRHWPDMP
;
A
#
# COMPACT_ATOMS: atom_id res chain seq x y z
N MET A 1 -41.77 20.65 36.67
CA MET A 1 -40.33 20.54 36.35
C MET A 1 -39.90 21.05 34.96
N LYS A 2 -40.64 20.77 33.86
CA LYS A 2 -40.25 21.24 32.50
C LYS A 2 -40.28 22.77 32.34
N VAL A 3 -41.28 23.44 32.93
CA VAL A 3 -41.46 24.90 32.87
C VAL A 3 -40.31 25.66 33.58
N TYR A 4 -39.87 25.17 34.75
CA TYR A 4 -38.74 25.75 35.50
C TYR A 4 -37.39 25.60 34.77
N LYS A 5 -37.14 24.45 34.14
CA LYS A 5 -35.92 24.21 33.34
C LYS A 5 -35.87 25.07 32.08
N ALA A 6 -37.02 25.40 31.49
CA ALA A 6 -37.11 26.28 30.32
C ALA A 6 -36.87 27.75 30.72
N ALA A 7 -37.51 28.22 31.79
CA ALA A 7 -37.36 29.59 32.30
C ALA A 7 -35.94 29.91 32.82
N ASN A 8 -35.20 28.91 33.31
CA ASN A 8 -33.85 29.07 33.86
C ASN A 8 -32.74 28.48 32.98
N ARG A 9 -33.03 28.21 31.70
CA ARG A 9 -32.14 27.48 30.80
C ARG A 9 -30.75 28.11 30.69
N GLU A 10 -30.68 29.43 30.53
CA GLU A 10 -29.40 30.12 30.39
C GLU A 10 -28.57 30.07 31.67
N LYS A 11 -29.19 30.33 32.82
CA LYS A 11 -28.53 30.26 34.13
C LYS A 11 -27.98 28.86 34.43
N ILE A 12 -28.74 27.82 34.08
CA ILE A 12 -28.32 26.42 34.22
C ILE A 12 -27.17 26.09 33.25
N LEU A 13 -27.18 26.60 32.02
CA LEU A 13 -26.10 26.38 31.06
C LEU A 13 -24.81 27.10 31.47
N GLU A 14 -24.93 28.29 32.05
CA GLU A 14 -23.79 29.07 32.53
C GLU A 14 -23.12 28.43 33.74
N GLN A 15 -23.91 27.99 34.73
CA GLN A 15 -23.40 27.19 35.85
C GLN A 15 -22.64 25.94 35.36
N LYS A 16 -23.19 25.21 34.37
CA LYS A 16 -22.53 24.04 33.78
C LYS A 16 -21.24 24.38 33.04
N ARG A 17 -21.14 25.56 32.42
CA ARG A 17 -19.88 26.02 31.79
C ARG A 17 -18.83 26.28 32.86
N GLN A 18 -19.20 26.97 33.93
CA GLN A 18 -18.30 27.28 35.05
C GLN A 18 -17.82 26.00 35.76
N GLU A 19 -18.71 25.04 35.99
CA GLU A 19 -18.36 23.71 36.53
C GLU A 19 -17.40 22.95 35.62
N ARG A 20 -17.60 22.97 34.30
CA ARG A 20 -16.69 22.32 33.34
C ARG A 20 -15.30 22.92 33.32
N VAL A 21 -15.19 24.23 33.56
CA VAL A 21 -13.90 24.93 33.62
C VAL A 21 -13.21 24.63 34.96
N ARG A 22 -13.94 24.75 36.07
CA ARG A 22 -13.45 24.48 37.43
C ARG A 22 -12.98 23.03 37.60
N ASP A 23 -13.77 22.08 37.11
CA ASP A 23 -13.53 20.65 37.30
C ASP A 23 -12.91 19.99 36.06
N LYS A 24 -12.31 20.79 35.17
CA LYS A 24 -11.78 20.34 33.86
C LYS A 24 -10.88 19.11 33.99
N GLU A 25 -9.99 19.11 34.97
CA GLU A 25 -9.03 18.02 35.18
C GLU A 25 -9.71 16.76 35.74
N ILE A 26 -10.65 16.92 36.67
CA ILE A 26 -11.45 15.82 37.23
C ILE A 26 -12.29 15.16 36.13
N ILE A 27 -12.94 15.98 35.29
CA ILE A 27 -13.72 15.51 34.14
C ILE A 27 -12.81 14.82 33.13
N ALA A 28 -11.62 15.35 32.85
CA ALA A 28 -10.65 14.74 31.95
C ALA A 28 -10.16 13.38 32.46
N ALA A 29 -9.78 13.28 33.74
CA ALA A 29 -9.35 12.04 34.36
C ALA A 29 -10.47 10.98 34.37
N ARG A 30 -11.70 11.37 34.72
CA ARG A 30 -12.88 10.49 34.66
C ARG A 30 -13.14 9.99 33.23
N ASN A 31 -13.05 10.88 32.23
CA ASN A 31 -13.24 10.51 30.84
C ASN A 31 -12.12 9.58 30.35
N ALA A 32 -10.86 9.84 30.73
CA ALA A 32 -9.73 8.99 30.39
C ALA A 32 -9.90 7.58 30.96
N LYS A 33 -10.26 7.47 32.24
CA LYS A 33 -10.58 6.18 32.89
C LYS A 33 -11.72 5.47 32.18
N TYR A 34 -12.82 6.16 31.88
CA TYR A 34 -13.93 5.60 31.11
C TYR A 34 -13.48 5.08 29.73
N TYR A 35 -12.61 5.80 29.03
CA TYR A 35 -12.11 5.39 27.72
C TYR A 35 -11.22 4.14 27.77
N VAL A 36 -10.41 4.01 28.81
CA VAL A 36 -9.57 2.83 29.05
C VAL A 36 -10.45 1.62 29.39
N ASP A 37 -11.31 1.77 30.40
CA ASP A 37 -12.17 0.70 30.92
C ASP A 37 -13.18 0.19 29.87
N ASN A 38 -13.55 1.03 28.90
CA ASN A 38 -14.52 0.68 27.85
C ASN A 38 -13.88 0.55 26.46
N LYS A 39 -12.54 0.49 26.37
CA LYS A 39 -11.81 0.42 25.09
C LYS A 39 -12.30 -0.71 24.20
N GLU A 40 -12.45 -1.90 24.76
CA GLU A 40 -12.86 -3.09 24.01
C GLU A 40 -14.31 -3.00 23.54
N LYS A 41 -15.24 -2.63 24.43
CA LYS A 41 -16.67 -2.44 24.09
C LYS A 41 -16.85 -1.41 22.99
N ARG A 42 -16.11 -0.29 23.05
CA ARG A 42 -16.11 0.74 22.01
C ARG A 42 -15.53 0.22 20.70
N SER A 43 -14.40 -0.48 20.75
CA SER A 43 -13.78 -1.09 19.56
C SER A 43 -14.71 -2.11 18.90
N ALA A 44 -15.37 -2.97 19.67
CA ALA A 44 -16.33 -3.95 19.18
C ALA A 44 -17.57 -3.29 18.55
N LYS A 45 -18.13 -2.27 19.20
CA LYS A 45 -19.24 -1.47 18.64
C LYS A 45 -18.83 -0.75 17.36
N GLN A 46 -17.62 -0.21 17.30
CA GLN A 46 -17.11 0.47 16.11
C GLN A 46 -16.84 -0.52 14.97
N ARG A 47 -16.31 -1.70 15.27
CA ARG A 47 -16.13 -2.79 14.30
C ARG A 47 -17.47 -3.25 13.73
N SER A 48 -18.44 -3.57 14.57
CA SER A 48 -19.76 -4.03 14.10
C SER A 48 -20.55 -2.95 13.35
N TRP A 49 -20.36 -1.67 13.67
CA TRP A 49 -20.88 -0.58 12.86
C TRP A 49 -20.17 -0.49 11.51
N TYR A 50 -18.83 -0.56 11.49
CA TYR A 50 -18.06 -0.49 10.26
C TYR A 50 -18.37 -1.65 9.32
N GLU A 51 -18.47 -2.88 9.81
CA GLU A 51 -18.80 -4.05 9.01
C GLU A 51 -20.16 -3.90 8.32
N ARG A 52 -21.19 -3.47 9.06
CA ARG A 52 -22.53 -3.22 8.52
C ARG A 52 -22.60 -2.04 7.54
N ASN A 53 -21.66 -1.09 7.64
CA ASN A 53 -21.65 0.13 6.82
C ASN A 53 -20.47 0.18 5.84
N LYS A 54 -19.73 -0.93 5.68
CA LYS A 54 -18.45 -0.98 4.98
C LYS A 54 -18.57 -0.48 3.55
N GLU A 55 -19.61 -0.92 2.85
CA GLU A 55 -19.88 -0.52 1.46
C GLU A 55 -20.23 0.96 1.35
N SER A 56 -21.15 1.44 2.19
CA SER A 56 -21.54 2.86 2.22
C SER A 56 -20.37 3.78 2.55
N VAL A 57 -19.52 3.40 3.51
CA VAL A 57 -18.31 4.15 3.86
C VAL A 57 -17.33 4.20 2.69
N LYS A 58 -17.10 3.07 2.02
CA LYS A 58 -16.22 3.01 0.83
C LYS A 58 -16.78 3.83 -0.33
N ALA A 59 -18.08 3.72 -0.62
CA ALA A 59 -18.75 4.47 -1.67
C ALA A 59 -18.65 5.98 -1.42
N ARG A 60 -18.90 6.43 -0.19
CA ARG A 60 -18.75 7.84 0.19
C ARG A 60 -17.31 8.33 0.08
N ALA A 61 -16.34 7.52 0.52
CA ALA A 61 -14.93 7.87 0.39
C ALA A 61 -14.49 7.98 -1.07
N LYS A 62 -14.97 7.07 -1.93
CA LYS A 62 -14.73 7.12 -3.38
C LYS A 62 -15.38 8.36 -4.00
N ALA A 63 -16.66 8.60 -3.75
CA ALA A 63 -17.37 9.78 -4.24
C ALA A 63 -16.68 11.09 -3.81
N TRP A 64 -16.19 11.17 -2.56
CA TRP A 64 -15.42 12.32 -2.10
C TRP A 64 -14.10 12.48 -2.86
N ALA A 65 -13.36 11.39 -3.09
CA ALA A 65 -12.09 11.41 -3.81
C ALA A 65 -12.26 11.78 -5.29
N ASP A 66 -13.33 11.28 -5.93
CA ASP A 66 -13.68 11.57 -7.32
C ASP A 66 -14.12 13.04 -7.48
N ALA A 67 -14.88 13.57 -6.51
CA ALA A 67 -15.28 14.99 -6.48
C ALA A 67 -14.15 15.94 -6.06
N ASN A 68 -13.10 15.45 -5.39
CA ASN A 68 -12.00 16.27 -4.86
C ASN A 68 -10.62 15.67 -5.20
N PRO A 69 -10.28 15.49 -6.49
CA PRO A 69 -9.09 14.77 -6.90
C PRO A 69 -7.80 15.42 -6.39
N GLU A 70 -7.73 16.75 -6.41
CA GLU A 70 -6.54 17.50 -5.96
C GLU A 70 -6.35 17.42 -4.44
N ARG A 71 -7.43 17.50 -3.66
CA ARG A 71 -7.36 17.32 -2.19
C ARG A 71 -7.00 15.88 -1.83
N ALA A 72 -7.55 14.89 -2.53
CA ALA A 72 -7.20 13.49 -2.33
C ALA A 72 -5.71 13.23 -2.63
N LYS A 73 -5.17 13.82 -3.73
CA LYS A 73 -3.73 13.77 -4.04
C LYS A 73 -2.89 14.47 -2.97
N ALA A 74 -3.29 15.67 -2.53
CA ALA A 74 -2.59 16.44 -1.50
C ALA A 74 -2.53 15.68 -0.16
N THR A 75 -3.63 15.08 0.29
CA THR A 75 -3.67 14.25 1.50
C THR A 75 -2.78 13.02 1.36
N LYS A 76 -2.82 12.31 0.22
CA LYS A 76 -1.90 11.19 -0.04
C LYS A 76 -0.44 11.62 0.01
N ARG A 77 -0.11 12.77 -0.58
CA ARG A 77 1.25 13.34 -0.57
C ARG A 77 1.68 13.70 0.85
N LYS A 78 0.82 14.37 1.63
CA LYS A 78 1.09 14.72 3.04
C LYS A 78 1.32 13.47 3.89
N ASN A 79 0.48 12.45 3.77
CA ASN A 79 0.63 11.18 4.50
C ASN A 79 1.91 10.43 4.13
N LYS A 80 2.33 10.49 2.86
CA LYS A 80 3.61 9.93 2.41
C LYS A 80 4.79 10.73 2.99
N LEU A 81 4.69 12.06 2.99
CA LEU A 81 5.75 12.96 3.46
C LEU A 81 5.87 12.98 4.99
N SER A 82 4.78 12.77 5.73
CA SER A 82 4.77 12.63 7.21
C SER A 82 5.24 11.24 7.68
N ARG A 83 5.61 10.37 6.74
CA ARG A 83 6.23 9.06 6.98
C ARG A 83 7.68 9.00 6.44
N PRO A 84 8.54 10.02 6.55
CA PRO A 84 9.85 10.00 5.90
C PRO A 84 10.82 9.03 6.60
N GLU A 85 10.66 8.79 7.91
CA GLU A 85 11.43 7.77 8.66
C GLU A 85 11.16 6.33 8.19
N THR A 86 10.17 6.09 7.34
CA THR A 86 9.65 4.74 7.12
C THR A 86 10.41 3.96 6.07
N VAL A 87 10.92 4.53 4.96
CA VAL A 87 11.48 3.68 3.89
C VAL A 87 12.79 3.00 4.32
N LYS A 88 13.71 3.72 4.96
CA LYS A 88 14.96 3.14 5.47
C LYS A 88 14.67 2.18 6.62
N ALA A 89 13.83 2.56 7.58
CA ALA A 89 13.48 1.69 8.71
C ALA A 89 12.69 0.45 8.26
N GLU A 90 11.77 0.57 7.31
CA GLU A 90 11.01 -0.52 6.69
C GLU A 90 11.94 -1.41 5.88
N TYR A 91 12.87 -0.84 5.11
CA TYR A 91 13.91 -1.63 4.46
C TYR A 91 14.75 -2.40 5.48
N GLN A 92 15.21 -1.77 6.57
CA GLN A 92 15.98 -2.48 7.61
C GLN A 92 15.16 -3.60 8.26
N ARG A 93 13.89 -3.33 8.61
CA ARG A 93 12.98 -4.34 9.16
C ARG A 93 12.76 -5.50 8.19
N ASN A 94 12.62 -5.22 6.89
CA ASN A 94 12.29 -6.22 5.87
C ASN A 94 13.51 -6.73 5.07
N LYS A 95 14.74 -6.30 5.41
CA LYS A 95 15.98 -6.58 4.67
C LYS A 95 16.18 -8.08 4.43
N HIS A 96 15.89 -8.87 5.46
CA HIS A 96 15.91 -10.33 5.41
C HIS A 96 15.03 -10.91 4.30
N GLN A 97 13.82 -10.36 4.08
CA GLN A 97 12.92 -10.82 3.02
C GLN A 97 13.46 -10.50 1.63
N TYR A 98 14.06 -9.31 1.46
CA TYR A 98 14.70 -8.93 0.20
C TYR A 98 15.84 -9.89 -0.15
N PHE A 99 16.67 -10.24 0.84
CA PHE A 99 17.76 -11.21 0.66
C PHE A 99 17.26 -12.60 0.33
N ALA A 100 16.23 -13.09 1.03
CA ALA A 100 15.61 -14.37 0.74
C ALA A 100 15.08 -14.41 -0.71
N ARG A 101 14.34 -13.38 -1.15
CA ARG A 101 13.83 -13.28 -2.52
C ARG A 101 14.96 -13.23 -3.56
N ALA A 102 16.02 -12.48 -3.30
CA ALA A 102 17.18 -12.41 -4.18
C ALA A 102 17.89 -13.77 -4.29
N ALA A 103 18.04 -14.48 -3.18
CA ALA A 103 18.62 -15.83 -3.17
C ALA A 103 17.77 -16.82 -3.95
N SER A 104 16.45 -16.88 -3.72
CA SER A 104 15.54 -17.74 -4.48
C SER A 104 15.58 -17.42 -5.97
N ARG A 105 15.60 -16.13 -6.36
CA ARG A 105 15.71 -15.73 -7.77
C ARG A 105 16.99 -16.24 -8.41
N ARG A 106 18.14 -16.14 -7.73
CA ARG A 106 19.42 -16.66 -8.25
C ARG A 106 19.36 -18.16 -8.51
N VAL A 107 18.75 -18.92 -7.60
CA VAL A 107 18.56 -20.37 -7.76
C VAL A 107 17.64 -20.66 -8.94
N THR A 108 16.49 -20.00 -9.04
CA THR A 108 15.55 -20.18 -10.17
C THR A 108 16.22 -19.88 -11.50
N VAL A 109 16.95 -18.76 -11.61
CA VAL A 109 17.68 -18.42 -12.83
C VAL A 109 18.71 -19.51 -13.15
N LYS A 110 19.55 -19.90 -12.18
CA LYS A 110 20.57 -20.94 -12.38
C LYS A 110 19.97 -22.27 -12.85
N GLN A 111 18.86 -22.69 -12.25
CA GLN A 111 18.18 -23.94 -12.64
C GLN A 111 17.53 -23.83 -14.02
N ALA A 112 17.01 -22.66 -14.36
CA ALA A 112 16.38 -22.43 -15.64
C ALA A 112 17.38 -22.19 -16.77
N THR A 113 18.66 -21.90 -16.49
CA THR A 113 19.72 -21.72 -17.50
C THR A 113 20.29 -23.07 -17.94
N PRO A 114 20.03 -23.54 -19.17
CA PRO A 114 20.68 -24.73 -19.71
C PRO A 114 22.19 -24.55 -19.88
N VAL A 115 22.95 -25.65 -19.82
CA VAL A 115 24.41 -25.63 -20.04
C VAL A 115 24.79 -25.03 -21.40
N ARG A 116 23.97 -25.26 -22.42
CA ARG A 116 24.20 -24.76 -23.80
C ARG A 116 23.70 -23.32 -24.02
N ALA A 117 23.20 -22.63 -22.99
CA ALA A 117 22.71 -21.27 -23.15
C ALA A 117 23.87 -20.30 -23.40
N ASP A 118 23.78 -19.54 -24.49
CA ASP A 118 24.74 -18.49 -24.80
C ASP A 118 24.66 -17.36 -23.77
N GLN A 119 25.68 -17.27 -22.92
CA GLN A 119 25.75 -16.25 -21.88
C GLN A 119 26.05 -14.86 -22.45
N ASN A 120 26.73 -14.79 -23.61
CA ASN A 120 27.07 -13.52 -24.25
C ASN A 120 25.81 -12.88 -24.83
N GLU A 121 24.99 -13.65 -25.54
CA GLU A 121 23.74 -13.15 -26.11
C GLU A 121 22.76 -12.71 -25.01
N ILE A 122 22.67 -13.47 -23.90
CA ILE A 122 21.92 -13.04 -22.71
C ILE A 122 22.43 -11.69 -22.19
N ALA A 123 23.75 -11.55 -22.02
CA ALA A 123 24.36 -10.32 -21.52
C ALA A 123 24.13 -9.14 -22.46
N GLU A 124 24.20 -9.36 -23.78
CA GLU A 124 23.94 -8.36 -24.81
C GLU A 124 22.53 -7.77 -24.70
N MET A 125 21.51 -8.60 -24.45
CA MET A 125 20.16 -8.08 -24.25
C MET A 125 20.05 -7.12 -23.06
N PHE A 126 20.74 -7.40 -21.95
CA PHE A 126 20.81 -6.48 -20.81
C PHE A 126 21.59 -5.21 -21.12
N ILE A 127 22.67 -5.30 -21.90
CA ILE A 127 23.44 -4.14 -22.37
C ILE A 127 22.57 -3.25 -23.27
N ILE A 128 21.85 -3.84 -24.23
CA ILE A 128 20.94 -3.11 -25.12
C ILE A 128 19.86 -2.40 -24.31
N ALA A 129 19.21 -3.08 -23.36
CA ALA A 129 18.21 -2.46 -22.49
C ALA A 129 18.80 -1.32 -21.64
N GLY A 130 20.03 -1.49 -21.14
CA GLY A 130 20.77 -0.46 -20.42
C GLY A 130 21.07 0.77 -21.28
N LYS A 131 21.56 0.56 -22.51
CA LYS A 131 21.79 1.63 -23.49
C LYS A 131 20.50 2.37 -23.82
N LEU A 132 19.41 1.66 -24.13
CA LEU A 132 18.11 2.26 -24.41
C LEU A 132 17.63 3.16 -23.26
N ASN A 133 17.76 2.72 -22.01
CA ASN A 133 17.40 3.52 -20.84
C ASN A 133 18.33 4.71 -20.59
N SER A 134 19.57 4.64 -21.06
CA SER A 134 20.52 5.76 -20.98
C SER A 134 20.24 6.81 -22.06
N PHE A 135 19.86 6.40 -23.26
CA PHE A 135 19.56 7.30 -24.38
C PHE A 135 18.16 7.91 -24.29
N PHE A 136 17.17 7.17 -23.79
CA PHE A 136 15.78 7.61 -23.73
C PHE A 136 15.29 7.73 -22.28
N THR A 137 14.72 8.87 -21.94
CA THR A 137 14.10 9.06 -20.62
C THR A 137 12.81 8.23 -20.47
N LYS A 138 12.05 8.07 -21.56
CA LYS A 138 10.84 7.24 -21.63
C LYS A 138 10.61 6.72 -23.06
N PRO A 139 9.96 5.55 -23.21
CA PRO A 139 9.59 4.62 -22.14
C PRO A 139 10.83 3.91 -21.57
N VAL A 140 10.88 3.74 -20.25
CA VAL A 140 11.88 2.86 -19.61
C VAL A 140 11.60 1.44 -20.08
N VAL A 141 12.65 0.69 -20.44
CA VAL A 141 12.57 -0.70 -20.89
C VAL A 141 13.22 -1.66 -19.89
N HIS A 142 12.73 -2.88 -19.82
CA HIS A 142 13.27 -3.98 -19.03
C HIS A 142 13.47 -5.21 -19.92
N VAL A 143 14.46 -6.03 -19.58
CA VAL A 143 14.55 -7.40 -20.10
C VAL A 143 13.58 -8.28 -19.30
N ASP A 144 12.71 -9.01 -20.00
CA ASP A 144 11.70 -9.92 -19.44
C ASP A 144 11.79 -11.30 -20.10
N HIS A 145 11.24 -12.32 -19.45
CA HIS A 145 11.10 -13.66 -20.02
C HIS A 145 9.78 -13.79 -20.78
N VAL A 146 9.77 -14.28 -22.03
CA VAL A 146 8.53 -14.53 -22.80
C VAL A 146 7.64 -15.51 -22.03
N VAL A 147 8.16 -16.70 -21.77
CA VAL A 147 7.58 -17.69 -20.86
C VAL A 147 8.21 -17.52 -19.47
N PRO A 148 7.42 -17.32 -18.40
CA PRO A 148 7.94 -16.99 -17.08
C PRO A 148 8.82 -18.10 -16.50
N LEU A 149 9.89 -17.75 -15.79
CA LEU A 149 10.73 -18.74 -15.08
C LEU A 149 10.05 -19.36 -13.86
N ASN A 150 8.96 -18.75 -13.38
CA ASN A 150 8.21 -19.20 -12.21
C ASN A 150 6.71 -19.00 -12.44
N SER A 151 6.03 -20.10 -12.74
CA SER A 151 4.58 -20.18 -12.91
C SER A 151 4.06 -21.49 -12.33
N LYS A 152 2.75 -21.55 -12.09
CA LYS A 152 2.08 -22.78 -11.68
C LYS A 152 1.83 -23.75 -12.84
N LEU A 153 1.84 -23.24 -14.07
CA LEU A 153 1.46 -24.00 -15.27
C LEU A 153 2.70 -24.43 -16.07
N VAL A 154 3.50 -23.46 -16.51
CA VAL A 154 4.69 -23.70 -17.35
C VAL A 154 5.84 -22.79 -16.92
N CYS A 155 7.03 -23.36 -16.79
CA CYS A 155 8.26 -22.62 -16.51
C CYS A 155 9.14 -22.59 -17.75
N GLY A 156 9.53 -21.40 -18.19
CA GLY A 156 10.46 -21.20 -19.31
C GLY A 156 11.92 -21.35 -18.91
N LEU A 157 12.80 -21.44 -19.91
CA LEU A 157 14.26 -21.49 -19.73
C LEU A 157 14.88 -20.09 -19.75
N HIS A 158 15.98 -19.89 -19.04
CA HIS A 158 16.78 -18.65 -19.10
C HIS A 158 17.75 -18.71 -20.29
N THR A 159 17.21 -18.42 -21.47
CA THR A 159 17.92 -18.47 -22.77
C THR A 159 17.58 -17.23 -23.60
N PRO A 160 18.42 -16.83 -24.57
CA PRO A 160 18.15 -15.69 -25.45
C PRO A 160 16.79 -15.76 -26.15
N ALA A 161 16.44 -16.94 -26.67
CA ALA A 161 15.16 -17.18 -27.34
C ALA A 161 13.92 -16.96 -26.42
N ASN A 162 14.10 -17.05 -25.10
CA ASN A 162 13.04 -16.78 -24.12
C ASN A 162 13.16 -15.38 -23.47
N LEU A 163 14.08 -14.54 -23.93
CA LEU A 163 14.22 -13.17 -23.44
C LEU A 163 13.61 -12.19 -24.44
N GLN A 164 13.04 -11.10 -23.93
CA GLN A 164 12.51 -10.01 -24.74
C GLN A 164 12.71 -8.67 -24.02
N ILE A 165 12.89 -7.59 -24.79
CA ILE A 165 12.94 -6.23 -24.25
C ILE A 165 11.53 -5.64 -24.33
N LEU A 166 10.96 -5.29 -23.18
CA LEU A 166 9.62 -4.70 -23.08
C LEU A 166 9.69 -3.34 -22.38
N SER A 167 8.74 -2.46 -22.68
CA SER A 167 8.53 -1.29 -21.82
C SER A 167 8.23 -1.75 -20.39
N ALA A 168 8.72 -1.00 -19.40
CA ALA A 168 8.48 -1.27 -17.99
C ALA A 168 6.99 -1.38 -17.68
N LYS A 169 6.16 -0.55 -18.34
CA LYS A 169 4.70 -0.61 -18.22
C LYS A 169 4.13 -1.94 -18.73
N ALA A 170 4.58 -2.41 -19.90
CA ALA A 170 4.12 -3.68 -20.48
C ALA A 170 4.57 -4.89 -19.63
N ASN A 171 5.83 -4.93 -19.21
CA ASN A 171 6.36 -5.99 -18.35
C ASN A 171 5.57 -6.09 -17.02
N LEU A 172 5.36 -4.96 -16.35
CA LEU A 172 4.58 -4.92 -15.09
C LEU A 172 3.11 -5.37 -15.26
N ALA A 173 2.53 -5.16 -16.44
CA ALA A 173 1.18 -5.63 -16.76
C ALA A 173 1.16 -7.15 -16.99
N LYS A 174 2.11 -7.66 -17.80
CA LYS A 174 2.28 -9.08 -18.15
C LYS A 174 2.48 -9.96 -16.90
N ARG A 175 3.44 -9.60 -16.03
CA ARG A 175 3.84 -10.43 -14.88
C ARG A 175 4.15 -11.87 -15.34
N ASN A 176 3.84 -12.86 -14.50
CA ASN A 176 3.93 -14.28 -14.84
C ASN A 176 2.56 -14.85 -15.25
N ARG A 177 1.67 -14.02 -15.82
CA ARG A 177 0.26 -14.38 -16.08
C ARG A 177 -0.10 -14.50 -17.55
N HIS A 178 0.84 -14.24 -18.45
CA HIS A 178 0.57 -14.26 -19.88
C HIS A 178 1.84 -14.61 -20.65
N TRP A 179 1.70 -15.51 -21.61
CA TRP A 179 2.68 -15.88 -22.64
C TRP A 179 1.89 -16.38 -23.89
N PRO A 180 2.50 -16.40 -25.08
CA PRO A 180 1.77 -16.62 -26.35
C PRO A 180 0.89 -17.89 -26.37
N ASP A 181 1.40 -19.01 -25.86
CA ASP A 181 0.71 -20.30 -25.85
C ASP A 181 0.17 -20.68 -24.46
N MET A 182 -0.30 -19.69 -23.70
CA MET A 182 -0.89 -19.93 -22.39
C MET A 182 -2.26 -20.64 -22.55
N PRO A 183 -2.52 -21.73 -21.79
CA PRO A 183 -3.84 -22.37 -21.76
C PRO A 183 -4.92 -21.50 -21.10
#